data_AF-A0A832F4F3-F1
#
_entry.id   AF-A0A832F4F3-F1
#
_cell.length_a   1.000
_cell.length_b   1.000
_cell.length_c   1.000
_cell.angle_alpha   90.00
_cell.angle_beta   90.00
_cell.angle_gamma   90.00
#
_symmetry.space_group_name_H-M   'P 1'
#
loop_
_entity.id
_entity.type
_entity.pdbx_description
1 polymer ?
#
loop_
_entity_poly.entity_id
_entity_poly.type
_entity_poly.pdbx_seq_one_letter_code
_entity_poly.pdbx_strand_id
1 'polypeptide(L)'
;MAKEDHAMYPLPSRCPVCGERPHITEVGCAHCGATLRSSFQVPPYCTLSPEQHKLLELFLQSRGNISALADALGVSFPTATRRLDALLAALGLLPGSQSTPSPPAAHPDTALEMERARILELLDRGEITAEEATRRLKEM
;
A
#
# COMPACT_ATOMS: atom_id res chain seq x y z
N MET A 1 -38.59 -22.71 2.98
CA MET A 1 -37.55 -22.17 2.08
C MET A 1 -36.32 -21.94 2.92
N ALA A 2 -35.27 -22.74 2.69
CA ALA A 2 -34.09 -22.77 3.55
C ALA A 2 -33.34 -21.43 3.42
N LYS A 3 -33.09 -20.80 4.55
CA LYS A 3 -32.23 -19.63 4.66
C LYS A 3 -30.81 -20.18 4.60
N GLU A 4 -30.17 -20.14 3.43
CA GLU A 4 -28.75 -20.46 3.32
C GLU A 4 -27.98 -19.35 4.04
N ASP A 5 -27.52 -19.68 5.26
CA ASP A 5 -26.48 -18.96 6.00
C ASP A 5 -25.19 -19.03 5.17
N HIS A 6 -25.11 -18.16 4.16
CA HIS A 6 -23.90 -17.97 3.39
C HIS A 6 -22.88 -17.28 4.28
N ALA A 7 -21.92 -18.03 4.79
CA ALA A 7 -20.75 -17.48 5.45
C ALA A 7 -20.12 -16.43 4.53
N MET A 8 -20.11 -15.16 4.97
CA MET A 8 -19.47 -14.07 4.23
C MET A 8 -17.96 -14.21 4.39
N TYR A 9 -17.27 -14.50 3.29
CA TYR A 9 -15.81 -14.53 3.24
C TYR A 9 -15.27 -13.17 2.78
N PRO A 10 -14.12 -12.72 3.32
CA PRO A 10 -13.47 -11.53 2.82
C PRO A 10 -13.05 -11.72 1.36
N LEU A 11 -13.08 -10.64 0.58
CA LEU A 11 -12.55 -10.65 -0.78
C LEU A 11 -11.04 -10.99 -0.74
N PRO A 12 -10.59 -12.00 -1.50
CA PRO A 12 -9.17 -12.29 -1.59
C PRO A 12 -8.44 -11.15 -2.31
N SER A 13 -7.34 -10.68 -1.74
CA SER A 13 -6.54 -9.59 -2.31
C SER A 13 -5.67 -10.03 -3.50
N ARG A 14 -5.45 -11.34 -3.66
CA ARG A 14 -4.67 -11.96 -4.74
C ARG A 14 -5.33 -13.26 -5.22
N CYS A 15 -5.17 -13.56 -6.50
CA CYS A 15 -5.58 -14.83 -7.10
C CYS A 15 -4.69 -15.96 -6.54
N PRO A 16 -5.25 -17.04 -5.97
CA PRO A 16 -4.46 -18.16 -5.42
C PRO A 16 -3.77 -19.00 -6.52
N VAL A 17 -4.13 -18.81 -7.78
CA VAL A 17 -3.56 -19.55 -8.92
C VAL A 17 -2.36 -18.83 -9.52
N CYS A 18 -2.47 -17.53 -9.80
CA CYS A 18 -1.42 -16.76 -10.49
C CYS A 18 -0.84 -15.60 -9.68
N GLY A 19 -1.43 -15.26 -8.52
CA GLY A 19 -0.98 -14.14 -7.69
C GLY A 19 -1.37 -12.74 -8.17
N GLU A 20 -2.01 -12.61 -9.34
CA GLU A 20 -2.54 -11.34 -9.86
C GLU A 20 -3.73 -10.81 -9.05
N ARG A 21 -4.07 -9.54 -9.25
CA ARG A 21 -5.21 -8.92 -8.57
C ARG A 21 -6.52 -9.37 -9.23
N PRO A 22 -7.47 -9.95 -8.48
CA PRO A 22 -8.77 -10.27 -9.02
C PRO A 22 -9.59 -9.00 -9.31
N HIS A 23 -10.59 -9.14 -10.16
CA HIS A 23 -11.65 -8.13 -10.35
C HIS A 23 -13.00 -8.75 -9.94
N ILE A 24 -13.96 -7.90 -9.60
CA ILE A 24 -15.30 -8.36 -9.22
C ILE A 24 -16.12 -8.48 -10.51
N THR A 25 -16.77 -9.62 -10.72
CA THR A 25 -17.57 -9.91 -11.92
C THR A 25 -19.08 -9.74 -11.71
N GLU A 26 -19.52 -9.80 -10.46
CA GLU A 26 -20.93 -9.76 -10.08
C GLU A 26 -21.12 -9.04 -8.74
N VAL A 27 -22.11 -8.14 -8.67
CA VAL A 27 -22.52 -7.46 -7.43
C VAL A 27 -24.03 -7.62 -7.25
N GLY A 28 -24.45 -8.10 -6.07
CA GLY A 28 -25.86 -8.29 -5.73
C GLY A 28 -26.39 -7.18 -4.81
N CYS A 29 -27.61 -6.72 -5.07
CA CYS A 29 -28.34 -5.80 -4.19
C CYS A 29 -29.26 -6.57 -3.24
N ALA A 30 -28.99 -6.52 -1.94
CA ALA A 30 -29.83 -7.18 -0.93
C ALA A 30 -31.23 -6.56 -0.78
N HIS A 31 -31.43 -5.30 -1.22
CA HIS A 31 -32.71 -4.60 -1.09
C HIS A 31 -33.71 -4.97 -2.19
N CYS A 32 -33.29 -4.94 -3.46
CA CYS A 32 -34.18 -5.17 -4.60
C CYS A 32 -33.89 -6.48 -5.36
N GLY A 33 -32.87 -7.23 -4.97
CA GLY A 33 -32.49 -8.50 -5.62
C GLY A 33 -31.82 -8.34 -6.98
N ALA A 34 -31.52 -7.11 -7.42
CA ALA A 34 -30.84 -6.89 -8.69
C ALA A 34 -29.40 -7.40 -8.64
N THR A 35 -28.98 -8.07 -9.71
CA THR A 35 -27.62 -8.55 -9.91
C THR A 35 -26.98 -7.80 -11.07
N LEU A 36 -25.87 -7.12 -10.80
CA LEU A 36 -25.12 -6.38 -11.81
C LEU A 36 -23.88 -7.19 -12.21
N ARG A 37 -23.75 -7.52 -13.49
CA ARG A 37 -22.62 -8.26 -14.05
C ARG A 37 -21.78 -7.35 -14.93
N SER A 38 -20.53 -7.15 -14.54
CA SER A 38 -19.56 -6.32 -15.27
C SER A 38 -18.15 -6.58 -14.73
N SER A 39 -17.14 -5.92 -15.31
CA SER A 39 -15.80 -5.90 -14.74
C SER A 39 -15.68 -4.71 -13.79
N PHE A 40 -15.74 -4.98 -12.48
CA PHE A 40 -15.59 -3.96 -11.44
C PHE A 40 -14.21 -4.04 -10.81
N GLN A 41 -13.61 -2.87 -10.57
CA GLN A 41 -12.34 -2.78 -9.86
C GLN A 41 -12.54 -3.11 -8.37
N VAL A 42 -11.59 -3.85 -7.80
CA VAL A 42 -11.53 -4.06 -6.34
C VAL A 42 -11.06 -2.76 -5.70
N PRO A 43 -11.81 -2.20 -4.72
CA PRO A 43 -11.38 -0.99 -4.02
C PRO A 43 -10.00 -1.19 -3.37
N PRO A 44 -9.11 -0.19 -3.39
CA PRO A 44 -7.74 -0.33 -2.86
C PRO A 44 -7.74 -0.75 -1.39
N TYR A 45 -8.70 -0.27 -0.60
CA TYR A 45 -8.87 -0.63 0.80
C TYR A 45 -9.13 -2.13 1.03
N CYS A 46 -9.73 -2.84 0.07
CA CYS A 46 -9.96 -4.28 0.18
C CYS A 46 -8.65 -5.09 0.01
N THR A 47 -7.57 -4.45 -0.43
CA THR A 47 -6.26 -5.11 -0.58
C THR A 47 -5.38 -5.02 0.66
N LEU A 48 -5.80 -4.25 1.67
CA LEU A 48 -5.08 -4.10 2.93
C LEU A 48 -5.06 -5.40 3.73
N SER A 49 -3.95 -5.66 4.42
CA SER A 49 -3.88 -6.74 5.40
C SER A 49 -4.78 -6.44 6.61
N PRO A 50 -5.16 -7.46 7.41
CA PRO A 50 -5.94 -7.24 8.63
C PRO A 50 -5.28 -6.25 9.60
N GLU A 51 -3.95 -6.29 9.68
CA GLU A 51 -3.14 -5.36 10.49
C GLU A 51 -3.21 -3.93 9.96
N GLN A 52 -3.15 -3.76 8.64
CA GLN A 52 -3.29 -2.47 7.98
C GLN A 52 -4.69 -1.88 8.13
N HIS A 53 -5.74 -2.71 8.04
CA HIS A 53 -7.11 -2.29 8.37
C HIS A 53 -7.21 -1.80 9.81
N LYS A 54 -6.63 -2.53 10.76
CA LYS A 54 -6.69 -2.13 12.16
C LYS A 54 -5.94 -0.81 12.41
N LEU A 55 -4.79 -0.64 11.77
CA LEU A 55 -4.02 0.60 11.84
C LEU A 55 -4.79 1.78 11.25
N LEU A 56 -5.44 1.60 10.09
CA LEU A 56 -6.29 2.62 9.48
C LEU A 56 -7.45 3.01 10.40
N GLU A 57 -8.13 2.03 10.99
CA GLU A 57 -9.23 2.28 11.93
C GLU A 57 -8.75 3.10 13.14
N LEU A 58 -7.64 2.72 13.76
CA LEU A 58 -7.07 3.43 14.91
C LEU A 58 -6.63 4.85 14.55
N PHE A 59 -6.03 5.04 13.37
CA PHE A 59 -5.62 6.35 12.89
C PHE A 59 -6.82 7.27 12.65
N LEU A 60 -7.93 6.74 12.12
CA LEU A 60 -9.17 7.50 11.96
C LEU A 60 -9.80 7.84 13.31
N GLN A 61 -9.80 6.90 14.28
CA GLN A 61 -10.27 7.14 15.64
C GLN A 61 -9.42 8.21 16.36
N SER A 62 -8.11 8.24 16.10
CA SER A 62 -7.21 9.28 16.62
C SER A 62 -7.31 10.62 15.87
N ARG A 63 -8.24 10.75 14.92
CA ARG A 63 -8.43 11.93 14.05
C ARG A 63 -7.15 12.32 13.31
N GLY A 64 -6.34 11.34 12.95
CA GLY A 64 -5.07 11.53 12.25
C GLY A 64 -3.88 11.92 13.15
N ASN A 65 -4.04 11.90 14.48
CA ASN A 65 -2.94 12.21 15.39
C ASN A 65 -2.00 11.00 15.53
N ILE A 66 -0.75 11.14 15.08
CA ILE A 66 0.27 10.07 15.10
C ILE A 66 0.73 9.78 16.54
N SER A 67 0.82 10.77 17.41
CA SER A 67 1.18 10.55 18.82
C SER A 67 0.12 9.69 19.53
N ALA A 68 -1.15 10.04 19.36
CA ALA A 68 -2.25 9.25 19.91
C ALA A 68 -2.34 7.85 19.27
N LEU A 69 -2.00 7.72 17.98
CA LEU A 69 -1.88 6.41 17.33
C LEU A 69 -0.74 5.59 17.93
N ALA A 70 0.42 6.19 18.19
CA ALA A 70 1.57 5.53 18.80
C ALA A 70 1.22 4.99 20.20
N ASP A 71 0.54 5.80 21.00
CA ASP A 71 0.05 5.42 22.33
C ASP A 71 -0.95 4.26 22.23
N ALA A 72 -1.92 4.33 21.30
CA ALA A 72 -2.92 3.28 21.08
C ALA A 72 -2.30 1.96 20.59
N LEU A 73 -1.21 2.04 19.83
CA LEU A 73 -0.46 0.87 19.34
C LEU A 73 0.57 0.36 20.36
N GLY A 74 0.87 1.11 21.42
CA GLY A 74 1.92 0.78 22.40
C GLY A 74 3.32 0.78 21.80
N VAL A 75 3.61 1.65 20.83
CA VAL A 75 4.89 1.73 20.12
C VAL A 75 5.51 3.12 20.20
N SER A 76 6.80 3.24 19.89
CA SER A 76 7.45 4.54 19.78
C SER A 76 6.88 5.35 18.60
N PHE A 77 6.90 6.68 18.72
CA PHE A 77 6.46 7.59 17.66
C PHE A 77 7.09 7.28 16.28
N PRO A 78 8.42 7.03 16.16
CA PRO A 78 9.02 6.66 14.88
C PRO A 78 8.45 5.36 14.28
N THR A 79 8.09 4.41 15.14
CA THR A 79 7.47 3.14 14.70
C THR A 79 6.07 3.37 14.17
N ALA A 80 5.29 4.24 14.82
CA ALA A 80 3.95 4.60 14.36
C ALA A 80 3.99 5.28 12.99
N THR A 81 4.90 6.25 12.81
CA THR A 81 5.14 6.90 11.51
C THR A 81 5.50 5.88 10.43
N ARG A 82 6.48 5.00 10.67
CA ARG A 82 6.89 3.97 9.69
C ARG A 82 5.74 3.05 9.29
N ARG A 83 4.86 2.70 10.24
CA ARG A 83 3.67 1.88 9.96
C ARG A 83 2.62 2.64 9.15
N LEU A 84 2.43 3.93 9.44
CA LEU A 84 1.56 4.79 8.65
C LEU A 84 2.07 4.94 7.21
N ASP A 85 3.37 5.15 7.03
CA ASP A 85 3.98 5.22 5.70
C ASP A 85 3.78 3.91 4.93
N ALA A 86 3.99 2.75 5.58
CA ALA A 86 3.73 1.46 4.94
C ALA A 86 2.25 1.28 4.53
N LEU A 87 1.30 1.80 5.32
CA LEU A 87 -0.13 1.81 4.97
C LEU A 87 -0.39 2.74 3.77
N LEU A 88 0.16 3.95 3.79
CA LEU A 88 0.06 4.88 2.66
C LEU A 88 0.66 4.27 1.39
N ALA A 89 1.73 3.48 1.50
CA ALA A 89 2.38 2.82 0.36
C ALA A 89 1.46 1.77 -0.24
N ALA A 90 0.85 0.94 0.62
CA ALA A 90 -0.11 -0.08 0.20
C ALA A 90 -1.34 0.53 -0.51
N LEU A 91 -1.73 1.74 -0.11
CA LEU A 91 -2.83 2.50 -0.73
C LEU A 91 -2.41 3.34 -1.95
N GLY A 92 -1.12 3.45 -2.26
CA GLY A 92 -0.62 4.32 -3.33
C GLY A 92 -0.76 5.82 -3.02
N LEU A 93 -0.73 6.19 -1.74
CA LEU A 93 -0.97 7.56 -1.24
C LEU A 93 0.28 8.26 -0.70
N LEU A 94 1.48 7.68 -0.86
CA LEU A 94 2.70 8.32 -0.35
C LEU A 94 2.97 9.65 -1.07
N PRO A 95 3.15 10.77 -0.35
CA PRO A 95 3.52 12.04 -0.96
C PRO A 95 4.93 11.92 -1.56
N GLY A 96 5.03 12.08 -2.89
CA GLY A 96 6.25 11.86 -3.68
C GLY A 96 6.18 10.66 -4.63
N SER A 97 5.22 9.76 -4.42
CA SER A 97 4.82 8.76 -5.41
C SER A 97 3.64 9.32 -6.20
N GLN A 98 3.92 10.16 -7.20
CA GLN A 98 3.01 10.27 -8.34
C GLN A 98 3.16 9.00 -9.18
N SER A 99 2.73 7.87 -8.61
CA SER A 99 2.42 6.68 -9.39
C SER A 99 0.94 6.77 -9.71
N THR A 100 0.62 7.35 -10.85
CA THR A 100 -0.61 6.99 -11.56
C THR A 100 -0.69 5.45 -11.64
N PRO A 101 -1.89 4.85 -11.61
CA PRO A 101 -2.02 3.42 -11.82
C PRO A 101 -1.69 3.13 -13.28
N SER A 102 -0.40 2.98 -13.60
CA SER A 102 0.05 2.51 -14.90
C SER A 102 -0.03 0.98 -14.92
N PRO A 103 -0.55 0.36 -16.00
CA PRO A 103 -0.69 -1.08 -16.11
C PRO A 103 0.68 -1.78 -16.11
N PRO A 104 0.73 -3.09 -15.77
CA PRO A 104 1.98 -3.82 -15.68
C PRO A 104 2.49 -4.13 -17.09
N ALA A 105 3.40 -3.30 -17.60
CA ALA A 105 4.29 -3.69 -18.69
C ALA A 105 5.52 -2.77 -18.75
N ALA A 106 6.68 -3.41 -18.82
CA ALA A 106 7.97 -2.89 -19.29
C ALA A 106 8.78 -1.99 -18.33
N HIS A 107 9.85 -2.58 -17.77
CA HIS A 107 11.08 -1.89 -17.37
C HIS A 107 11.67 -1.11 -18.56
N PRO A 108 12.30 0.04 -18.30
CA PRO A 108 13.73 0.03 -17.98
C PRO A 108 14.09 0.86 -16.73
N ASP A 109 15.29 0.65 -16.19
CA ASP A 109 16.02 1.49 -15.20
C ASP A 109 15.85 1.24 -13.69
N THR A 110 15.52 0.02 -13.27
CA THR A 110 15.75 -0.40 -11.87
C THR A 110 17.22 -0.34 -11.44
N ALA A 111 18.17 -0.49 -12.36
CA ALA A 111 19.60 -0.47 -12.06
C ALA A 111 20.10 0.95 -11.69
N LEU A 112 19.60 1.98 -12.37
CA LEU A 112 19.99 3.37 -12.15
C LEU A 112 19.43 3.88 -10.81
N GLU A 113 18.17 3.53 -10.51
CA GLU A 113 17.54 3.85 -9.23
C GLU A 113 18.22 3.14 -8.06
N MET A 114 18.61 1.86 -8.23
CA MET A 114 19.37 1.11 -7.23
C MET A 114 20.76 1.72 -6.96
N GLU A 115 21.45 2.19 -7.99
CA GLU A 115 22.77 2.80 -7.83
C GLU A 115 22.69 4.18 -7.18
N ARG A 116 21.66 4.96 -7.51
CA ARG A 116 21.37 6.23 -6.82
C ARG A 116 21.08 6.01 -5.34
N ALA A 117 20.31 4.97 -5.01
CA ALA A 117 20.01 4.62 -3.62
C ALA A 117 21.27 4.21 -2.83
N ARG A 118 22.19 3.47 -3.46
CA ARG A 118 23.48 3.12 -2.84
C ARG A 118 24.35 4.33 -2.53
N ILE A 119 24.42 5.30 -3.44
CA ILE A 119 25.23 6.52 -3.22
C ILE A 119 24.70 7.31 -2.01
N LEU A 120 23.38 7.39 -1.84
CA LEU A 120 22.76 8.08 -0.71
C LEU A 120 23.00 7.35 0.63
N GLU A 121 22.96 6.02 0.62
CA GLU A 121 23.27 5.20 1.82
C GLU A 121 24.74 5.35 2.27
N LEU A 122 25.68 5.39 1.31
CA LEU A 122 27.10 5.60 1.62
C LEU A 122 27.36 7.00 2.22
N LEU A 123 26.58 8.01 1.80
CA LEU A 123 26.65 9.35 2.35
C LEU A 123 26.10 9.40 3.79
N ASP A 124 24.97 8.74 4.06
CA ASP A 124 24.37 8.68 5.40
C ASP A 124 25.28 7.98 6.42
N ARG A 125 25.98 6.91 5.97
CA ARG A 125 26.99 6.20 6.75
C ARG A 125 28.32 6.94 6.90
N GLY A 126 28.50 8.07 6.23
CA GLY A 126 29.72 8.89 6.28
C GLY A 126 30.92 8.27 5.56
N GLU A 127 30.70 7.27 4.68
CA GLU A 127 31.76 6.60 3.93
C GLU A 127 32.21 7.40 2.69
N ILE A 128 31.36 8.33 2.24
CA ILE A 128 31.67 9.31 1.20
C ILE A 128 31.31 10.73 1.67
N THR A 129 31.99 11.74 1.12
CA THR A 129 31.68 13.15 1.40
C THR A 129 30.52 13.64 0.53
N ALA A 130 29.87 14.73 0.95
CA ALA A 130 28.79 15.35 0.18
C ALA A 130 29.23 15.77 -1.24
N GLU A 131 30.46 16.26 -1.39
CA GLU A 131 31.04 16.60 -2.69
C GLU A 131 31.23 15.36 -3.58
N GLU A 132 31.67 14.24 -3.00
CA GLU A 132 31.83 12.97 -3.71
C GLU A 132 30.48 12.40 -4.18
N ALA A 133 29.46 12.43 -3.34
CA ALA A 133 28.12 11.96 -3.67
C ALA A 133 27.50 12.78 -4.81
N THR A 134 27.64 14.10 -4.78
CA THR A 134 27.11 14.99 -5.84
C THR A 134 27.82 14.82 -7.18
N ARG A 135 29.12 14.49 -7.19
CA ARG A 135 29.85 14.19 -8.43
C ARG A 135 29.34 12.89 -9.06
N ARG A 136 29.25 11.82 -8.27
CA ARG A 136 28.76 10.51 -8.76
C ARG A 136 27.34 10.57 -9.29
N LEU A 137 26.45 11.33 -8.65
CA LEU A 137 25.08 11.52 -9.12
C LEU A 137 24.96 12.34 -10.42
N LYS A 138 25.99 13.11 -10.80
CA LYS A 138 26.03 13.87 -12.06
C LYS A 138 26.67 13.09 -13.21
N GLU A 139 27.46 12.05 -12.89
CA GLU A 139 28.15 11.20 -13.87
C GLU A 139 27.37 9.91 -14.20
N MET A 140 26.21 9.71 -13.55
CA MET A 140 25.20 8.69 -13.87
C MET A 140 24.29 9.15 -15.00
#